data_AF-A0AAV5DXA3-F1
#
_entry.id   AF-A0AAV5DXA3-F1
#
_cell.length_a   1.000
_cell.length_b   1.000
_cell.length_c   1.000
_cell.angle_alpha   90.00
_cell.angle_beta   90.00
_cell.angle_gamma   90.00
#
_symmetry.space_group_name_H-M   'P 1'
#
loop_
_entity.id
_entity.type
_entity.pdbx_description
1 polymer ?
#
loop_
_entity_poly.entity_id
_entity_poly.type
_entity_poly.pdbx_seq_one_letter_code
_entity_poly.pdbx_strand_id
1 'polypeptide(L)'
;MQVTGVDAFGLVSMIVQAAHTARRNRDQCQLLAQHVLTVGGLLRRLEIPELMRYAETRKPLEQLNDALFRAYKLVRYCSQQQENTSKLYQMFTGADVALKLRQAQEEIDRYINLIPMITAVTAICARVSSK
;
A
#
# COMPACT_ATOMS: atom_id res chain seq x y z
N MET A 1 6.54 9.45 -11.54
CA MET A 1 6.64 10.39 -10.41
C MET A 1 5.27 11.00 -10.15
N GLN A 2 4.59 10.56 -9.10
CA GLN A 2 3.60 11.39 -8.42
C GLN A 2 4.04 11.47 -6.96
N VAL A 3 4.67 12.59 -6.62
CA VAL A 3 4.87 12.99 -5.23
C VAL A 3 3.56 13.59 -4.78
N THR A 4 2.59 12.76 -4.43
CA THR A 4 1.60 13.22 -3.46
C THR A 4 2.38 13.42 -2.17
N GLY A 5 2.39 14.61 -1.59
CA GLY A 5 3.07 14.89 -0.31
C GLY A 5 2.50 14.13 0.89
N VAL A 6 1.72 13.08 0.64
CA VAL A 6 1.15 12.15 1.62
C VAL A 6 2.10 10.96 1.71
N ASP A 7 2.61 10.73 2.91
CA ASP A 7 3.46 9.59 3.20
C ASP A 7 2.65 8.28 3.36
N ALA A 8 3.37 7.18 3.57
CA ALA A 8 2.76 5.86 3.72
C ALA A 8 1.79 5.79 4.91
N PHE A 9 2.05 6.51 6.02
CA PHE A 9 1.17 6.53 7.18
C PHE A 9 -0.14 7.26 6.89
N GLY A 10 -0.05 8.40 6.20
CA GLY A 10 -1.22 9.14 5.70
C GLY A 10 -2.07 8.27 4.78
N LEU A 11 -1.45 7.55 3.85
CA LEU A 11 -2.16 6.64 2.95
C LEU A 11 -2.83 5.47 3.69
N VAL A 12 -2.16 4.86 4.67
CA VAL A 12 -2.77 3.81 5.53
C VAL A 12 -4.05 4.36 6.19
N SER A 13 -3.98 5.54 6.81
CA SER A 13 -5.15 6.16 7.45
C SER A 13 -6.27 6.43 6.45
N MET A 14 -5.95 6.97 5.28
CA MET A 14 -6.92 7.29 4.24
C MET A 14 -7.59 6.04 3.66
N ILE A 15 -6.86 4.93 3.49
CA ILE A 15 -7.40 3.64 3.05
C ILE A 15 -8.43 3.12 4.07
N VAL A 16 -8.07 3.12 5.35
CA VAL A 16 -8.95 2.64 6.43
C VAL A 16 -10.24 3.45 6.47
N GLN A 17 -10.12 4.79 6.44
CA GLN A 17 -11.28 5.69 6.41
C GLN A 17 -12.15 5.45 5.17
N ALA A 18 -11.54 5.30 3.99
CA ALA A 18 -12.29 5.01 2.77
C ALA A 18 -13.02 3.66 2.85
N ALA A 19 -12.38 2.61 3.38
CA ALA A 19 -12.97 1.28 3.50
C ALA A 19 -14.20 1.25 4.41
N HIS A 20 -14.25 2.07 5.47
CA HIS A 20 -15.44 2.20 6.32
C HIS A 20 -16.67 2.75 5.59
N THR A 21 -16.44 3.51 4.51
CA THR A 21 -17.50 4.11 3.69
C THR A 21 -17.78 3.33 2.41
N ALA A 22 -17.11 2.18 2.20
CA ALA A 22 -17.26 1.36 1.01
C ALA A 22 -18.69 0.79 0.91
N ARG A 23 -19.30 0.97 -0.28
CA ARG A 23 -20.65 0.48 -0.60
C ARG A 23 -20.63 -0.74 -1.52
N ARG A 24 -19.53 -0.98 -2.22
CA ARG A 24 -19.26 -2.17 -3.06
C ARG A 24 -18.02 -2.88 -2.56
N ASN A 25 -17.93 -4.20 -2.77
CA ASN A 25 -16.78 -5.01 -2.37
C ASN A 25 -16.35 -4.76 -0.91
N ARG A 26 -17.34 -4.57 -0.01
CA ARG A 26 -17.12 -4.10 1.35
C ARG A 26 -16.16 -5.01 2.10
N ASP A 27 -16.33 -6.33 1.96
CA ASP A 27 -15.50 -7.32 2.65
C ASP A 27 -14.04 -7.23 2.18
N GLN A 28 -13.80 -7.13 0.87
CA GLN A 28 -12.46 -6.97 0.32
C GLN A 28 -11.82 -5.63 0.72
N CYS A 29 -12.60 -4.54 0.74
CA CYS A 29 -12.10 -3.26 1.23
C CYS A 29 -11.74 -3.31 2.72
N GLN A 30 -12.54 -3.99 3.55
CA GLN A 30 -12.29 -4.16 4.98
C GLN A 30 -11.08 -5.06 5.24
N LEU A 31 -10.94 -6.16 4.49
CA LEU A 31 -9.75 -7.02 4.55
C LEU A 31 -8.48 -6.24 4.19
N LEU A 32 -8.52 -5.47 3.10
CA LEU A 32 -7.40 -4.62 2.72
C LEU A 32 -7.09 -3.55 3.79
N ALA A 33 -8.12 -2.94 4.39
CA ALA A 33 -7.95 -1.98 5.48
C ALA A 33 -7.26 -2.59 6.71
N GLN A 34 -7.69 -3.78 7.13
CA GLN A 34 -7.06 -4.52 8.23
C GLN A 34 -5.60 -4.88 7.88
N HIS A 35 -5.36 -5.27 6.64
CA HIS A 35 -4.02 -5.57 6.16
C HIS A 35 -3.10 -4.34 6.21
N VAL A 36 -3.51 -3.19 5.67
CA VAL A 36 -2.68 -1.98 5.67
C VAL A 36 -2.47 -1.39 7.07
N LEU A 37 -3.36 -1.65 8.04
CA LEU A 37 -3.11 -1.33 9.45
C LEU A 37 -1.93 -2.13 10.01
N THR A 38 -1.85 -3.42 9.67
CA THR A 38 -0.71 -4.28 10.05
C THR A 38 0.57 -3.74 9.42
N VAL A 39 0.54 -3.40 8.13
CA VAL A 39 1.65 -2.76 7.42
C VAL A 39 2.06 -1.45 8.10
N GLY A 40 1.11 -0.58 8.45
CA GLY A 40 1.39 0.66 9.18
C GLY A 40 2.08 0.43 10.52
N GLY A 41 1.72 -0.64 11.25
CA GLY A 41 2.41 -1.06 12.47
C GLY A 41 3.86 -1.49 12.21
N LEU A 42 4.11 -2.24 11.12
CA LEU A 42 5.46 -2.64 10.71
C LEU A 42 6.29 -1.44 10.27
N LEU A 43 5.74 -0.54 9.47
CA LEU A 43 6.40 0.70 9.04
C LEU A 43 6.86 1.54 10.23
N ARG A 44 6.07 1.60 11.30
CA ARG A 44 6.49 2.30 12.52
C ARG A 44 7.69 1.62 13.18
N ARG A 45 7.70 0.29 13.26
CA ARG A 45 8.80 -0.48 13.86
C ARG A 45 10.09 -0.44 13.04
N LEU A 46 9.96 -0.29 11.72
CA LEU A 46 11.08 -0.23 10.79
C LEU A 46 11.73 1.15 10.70
N GLU A 47 11.21 2.17 11.41
CA GLU A 47 11.75 3.53 11.39
C GLU A 47 12.01 4.03 9.97
N ILE A 48 10.98 3.94 9.13
CA ILE A 48 11.06 4.20 7.68
C ILE A 48 11.78 5.50 7.28
N PRO A 49 11.63 6.63 8.00
CA PRO A 49 12.42 7.83 7.70
C PRO A 49 13.93 7.59 7.67
N GLU A 50 14.46 6.74 8.55
CA GLU A 50 15.88 6.35 8.54
C GLU A 50 16.18 5.38 7.38
N LEU A 51 15.30 4.41 7.12
CA LEU A 51 15.48 3.48 6.00
C LEU A 51 15.46 4.16 4.62
N MET A 52 14.80 5.31 4.49
CA MET A 52 14.81 6.10 3.24
C MET A 52 16.19 6.70 2.90
N ARG A 53 17.12 6.74 3.87
CA ARG A 53 18.47 7.28 3.69
C ARG A 53 19.40 6.28 2.98
N TYR A 54 19.10 4.99 3.03
CA TYR A 54 19.89 3.95 2.39
C TYR A 54 19.40 3.70 0.95
N ALA A 55 20.33 3.68 0.00
CA ALA A 55 20.00 3.56 -1.41
C ALA A 55 19.30 2.24 -1.75
N GLU A 56 19.65 1.18 -1.03
CA GLU A 56 19.18 -0.18 -1.19
C GLU A 56 17.70 -0.35 -0.82
N THR A 57 17.23 0.40 0.19
CA THR A 57 15.85 0.35 0.69
C THR A 57 14.97 1.47 0.14
N ARG A 58 15.56 2.59 -0.31
CA ARG A 58 14.82 3.74 -0.85
C ARG A 58 13.85 3.35 -1.97
N LYS A 59 14.31 2.61 -2.98
CA LYS A 59 13.46 2.23 -4.11
C LYS A 59 12.28 1.32 -3.69
N PRO A 60 12.48 0.23 -2.93
CA PRO A 60 11.38 -0.55 -2.36
C PRO A 60 10.37 0.27 -1.55
N LEU A 61 10.84 1.27 -0.79
CA LEU A 61 9.98 2.13 0.02
C LEU A 61 9.13 3.08 -0.82
N GLU A 62 9.71 3.69 -1.85
CA GLU A 62 8.97 4.49 -2.83
C GLU A 62 7.90 3.63 -3.53
N GLN A 63 8.25 2.40 -3.90
CA GLN A 63 7.31 1.48 -4.54
C GLN A 63 6.18 1.02 -3.60
N LEU A 64 6.46 0.84 -2.32
CA LEU A 64 5.43 0.58 -1.30
C LEU A 64 4.46 1.75 -1.19
N ASN A 65 4.97 2.99 -1.15
CA ASN A 65 4.13 4.19 -1.09
C ASN A 65 3.22 4.29 -2.33
N ASP A 66 3.78 4.02 -3.51
CA ASP A 66 3.04 3.98 -4.77
C ASP A 66 1.94 2.90 -4.77
N ALA A 67 2.22 1.71 -4.21
CA ALA A 67 1.26 0.62 -4.06
C ALA A 67 0.12 1.00 -3.10
N LEU A 68 0.43 1.61 -1.95
CA LEU A 68 -0.55 2.16 -1.01
C LEU A 68 -1.43 3.24 -1.67
N PHE A 69 -0.85 4.11 -2.50
CA PHE A 69 -1.62 5.12 -3.22
C PHE A 69 -2.58 4.52 -4.25
N ARG A 70 -2.16 3.48 -4.99
CA ARG A 70 -3.06 2.72 -5.87
C ARG A 70 -4.19 2.05 -5.10
N ALA A 71 -3.87 1.41 -3.97
CA ALA A 71 -4.84 0.79 -3.09
C ALA A 71 -5.89 1.80 -2.59
N TYR A 72 -5.45 2.99 -2.14
CA TYR A 72 -6.34 4.07 -1.73
C TYR A 72 -7.34 4.45 -2.83
N LYS A 73 -6.88 4.63 -4.08
CA LYS A 73 -7.77 4.95 -5.21
C LYS A 73 -8.83 3.88 -5.46
N LEU A 74 -8.45 2.60 -5.36
CA LEU A 74 -9.37 1.47 -5.53
C LEU A 74 -10.43 1.42 -4.42
N VAL A 75 -10.02 1.60 -3.16
CA VAL A 75 -10.97 1.62 -2.03
C VAL A 75 -11.88 2.84 -2.11
N ARG A 76 -11.34 4.02 -2.47
CA ARG A 76 -12.13 5.23 -2.72
C ARG A 76 -13.20 5.04 -3.79
N TYR A 77 -12.89 4.32 -4.86
CA TYR A 77 -13.85 3.98 -5.91
C TYR A 77 -15.01 3.13 -5.35
N CYS A 78 -14.71 2.19 -4.43
CA CYS A 78 -15.72 1.37 -3.77
C CYS A 78 -16.67 2.17 -2.85
N SER A 79 -16.27 3.37 -2.41
CA SER A 79 -17.04 4.25 -1.54
C SER A 79 -17.87 5.32 -2.27
N GLN A 80 -17.62 5.58 -3.56
CA GLN A 80 -18.31 6.63 -4.30
C GLN A 80 -19.74 6.22 -4.72
N GLN A 81 -20.69 7.13 -4.51
CA GLN A 81 -22.07 7.10 -5.03
C GLN A 81 -22.05 7.24 -6.55
N GLN A 82 -22.52 6.24 -7.29
CA GLN A 82 -22.72 6.36 -8.73
C GLN A 82 -24.14 6.88 -9.00
N GLU A 83 -24.40 8.17 -8.76
CA GLU A 83 -25.75 8.72 -8.97
C GLU A 83 -25.93 9.42 -10.32
N ASN A 84 -24.89 9.79 -11.07
CA ASN A 84 -25.00 10.26 -12.46
C ASN A 84 -23.61 10.43 -13.08
N THR A 85 -23.18 9.59 -14.03
CA THR A 85 -22.13 9.95 -15.03
C THR A 85 -22.01 8.87 -16.12
N SER A 86 -21.60 9.33 -17.30
CA SER A 86 -21.59 8.68 -18.62
C SER A 86 -20.93 7.29 -18.71
N LYS A 87 -21.31 6.55 -19.77
CA LYS A 87 -20.95 5.17 -20.18
C LYS A 87 -19.46 4.74 -20.08
N LEU A 88 -18.52 5.64 -19.75
CA LEU A 88 -17.11 5.33 -19.48
C LEU A 88 -16.88 4.64 -18.11
N TYR A 89 -17.75 4.90 -17.12
CA TYR A 89 -17.60 4.35 -15.77
C TYR A 89 -18.10 2.90 -15.59
N GLN A 90 -18.56 2.25 -16.66
CA GLN A 90 -19.00 0.85 -16.66
C GLN A 90 -17.85 -0.17 -16.69
N MET A 91 -16.58 0.28 -16.70
CA MET A 91 -15.49 -0.61 -17.10
C MET A 91 -15.05 -1.64 -16.03
N PHE A 92 -15.49 -1.53 -14.78
CA PHE A 92 -15.17 -2.51 -13.74
C PHE A 92 -16.43 -3.09 -13.09
N THR A 93 -16.67 -4.37 -13.35
CA THR A 93 -17.66 -5.16 -12.62
C THR A 93 -17.18 -5.38 -11.19
N GLY A 94 -18.08 -5.78 -10.27
CA GLY A 94 -17.70 -6.07 -8.89
C GLY A 94 -16.54 -7.08 -8.77
N ALA A 95 -16.55 -8.12 -9.61
CA ALA A 95 -15.51 -9.15 -9.64
C ALA A 95 -14.13 -8.63 -10.08
N ASP A 96 -14.08 -7.73 -11.06
CA ASP A 96 -12.81 -7.12 -11.50
C ASP A 96 -12.20 -6.22 -10.42
N VAL A 97 -13.04 -5.49 -9.68
CA VAL A 97 -12.59 -4.68 -8.54
C VAL A 97 -12.08 -5.56 -7.39
N ALA A 98 -12.75 -6.66 -7.08
CA ALA A 98 -12.29 -7.60 -6.04
C ALA A 98 -10.92 -8.19 -6.38
N LEU A 99 -10.69 -8.56 -7.66
CA LEU A 99 -9.38 -9.02 -8.13
C LEU A 99 -8.30 -7.94 -7.96
N LYS A 100 -8.61 -6.69 -8.32
CA LYS A 100 -7.67 -5.56 -8.17
C LYS A 100 -7.34 -5.23 -6.72
N LEU A 101 -8.32 -5.35 -5.81
CA LEU A 101 -8.08 -5.19 -4.38
C LEU A 101 -7.10 -6.26 -3.86
N ARG A 102 -7.26 -7.51 -4.30
CA ARG A 102 -6.33 -8.59 -3.98
C ARG A 102 -4.94 -8.35 -4.55
N GLN A 103 -4.85 -7.93 -5.82
CA GLN A 103 -3.57 -7.61 -6.45
C GLN A 103 -2.85 -6.44 -5.74
N ALA A 104 -3.61 -5.44 -5.27
CA ALA A 104 -3.04 -4.35 -4.48
C ALA A 104 -2.49 -4.86 -3.14
N GLN A 105 -3.18 -5.79 -2.48
CA GLN A 105 -2.67 -6.45 -1.27
C GLN A 105 -1.37 -7.20 -1.54
N GLU A 106 -1.33 -8.04 -2.58
CA GLU A 106 -0.14 -8.82 -2.97
C GLU A 106 1.06 -7.91 -3.32
N GLU A 107 0.80 -6.77 -3.98
CA GLU A 107 1.84 -5.79 -4.27
C GLU A 107 2.40 -5.12 -3.01
N ILE A 108 1.53 -4.77 -2.05
CA ILE A 108 1.95 -4.22 -0.74
C ILE A 108 2.78 -5.26 0.03
N ASP A 109 2.29 -6.51 0.10
CA ASP A 109 2.96 -7.65 0.73
C ASP A 109 4.37 -7.85 0.17
N ARG A 110 4.53 -7.75 -1.15
CA ARG A 110 5.83 -7.90 -1.79
C ARG A 110 6.85 -6.90 -1.25
N TYR A 111 6.50 -5.61 -1.18
CA TYR A 111 7.46 -4.58 -0.77
C TYR A 111 7.71 -4.58 0.73
N ILE A 112 6.67 -4.74 1.56
CA ILE A 112 6.85 -4.77 3.02
C ILE A 112 7.69 -5.97 3.48
N ASN A 113 7.65 -7.09 2.76
CA ASN A 113 8.51 -8.25 3.03
C ASN A 113 9.92 -8.09 2.46
N LEU A 114 10.09 -7.39 1.35
CA LEU A 114 11.40 -7.19 0.73
C LEU A 114 12.31 -6.24 1.53
N ILE A 115 11.75 -5.15 2.06
CA ILE A 115 12.49 -4.14 2.84
C ILE A 115 13.32 -4.77 3.98
N PRO A 116 12.75 -5.55 4.92
CA PRO A 116 13.52 -6.12 6.03
C PRO A 116 14.56 -7.15 5.55
N MET A 117 14.31 -7.87 4.45
CA MET A 117 15.30 -8.79 3.87
C MET A 117 16.53 -8.04 3.36
N ILE A 118 16.32 -6.93 2.64
CA ILE A 118 17.42 -6.08 2.17
C ILE A 118 18.22 -5.53 3.35
N THR A 119 17.54 -4.98 4.36
CA THR A 119 18.20 -4.46 5.57
C THR A 119 19.03 -5.53 6.28
N ALA A 120 18.51 -6.76 6.39
CA ALA A 120 19.21 -7.87 7.03
C ALA A 120 20.45 -8.30 6.23
N VAL A 121 20.34 -8.44 4.90
CA VAL A 121 21.46 -8.82 4.03
C VAL A 121 22.56 -7.76 4.10
N THR A 122 22.23 -6.47 3.99
CA THR A 122 23.21 -5.39 4.08
C THR A 122 23.94 -5.39 5.43
N ALA A 123 23.22 -5.60 6.54
CA ALA A 123 23.81 -5.70 7.86
C ALA A 123 24.75 -6.90 8.01
N ILE A 124 24.41 -8.05 7.42
CA ILE A 124 25.27 -9.24 7.41
C ILE A 124 26.54 -8.97 6.59
N CYS A 125 26.41 -8.44 5.37
CA CYS A 125 27.55 -8.13 4.51
C CYS A 125 28.53 -7.16 5.18
N ALA A 126 28.02 -6.11 5.84
CA ALA A 126 28.87 -5.16 6.57
C ALA A 126 29.68 -5.84 7.70
N ARG A 127 29.09 -6.82 8.40
CA ARG A 127 29.80 -7.59 9.45
C ARG A 127 30.86 -8.52 8.87
N VAL A 128 30.58 -9.15 7.72
CA VAL A 128 31.53 -10.05 7.04
C VAL A 128 32.73 -9.26 6.50
N SER A 129 32.50 -8.10 5.87
CA SER A 129 33.59 -7.25 5.36
C SER A 129 34.44 -6.58 6.44
N SER A 130 33.98 -6.59 7.70
CA SER A 130 34.73 -6.03 8.85
C SER A 130 35.57 -7.08 9.60
N LYS A 131 35.58 -8.33 9.14
CA LYS A 131 36.42 -9.44 9.64
C LYS A 131 37.46 -9.80 8.61
#